data_AF-A0A0X1T1A1-F1
#
_entry.id   AF-A0A0X1T1A1-F1
#
_cell.length_a   1.000
_cell.length_b   1.000
_cell.length_c   1.000
_cell.angle_alpha   90.00
_cell.angle_beta   90.00
_cell.angle_gamma   90.00
#
_symmetry.space_group_name_H-M   'P 1'
#
loop_
_entity.id
_entity.type
_entity.pdbx_description
1 polymer ?
#
loop_
_entity_poly.entity_id
_entity_poly.type
_entity_poly.pdbx_seq_one_letter_code
_entity_poly.pdbx_strand_id
1 'polypeptide(L)'
;MTGAVFPWRGDNTFELLIDGPDFFPRMLVAIARANCQVELELYLVEAGECAEAMVQALIQAAERGVRVRCLFDDFGSLAFTLGLRRRLIEAGVELRFYNRLRWRSGLRNLYRDHRKLLLVDQSMAVVGGTGVTDEFWTPSDNRCQWHEVMVQIRGPLVLDWQLLFDRQWLANEQRAAWKPAARFGLPRLPRPPLAGQGLGRVAYADARQHRDILQSLVRTLNSAKQRIWLATPYFLPTWKVRRSLRRAARRGVDVRLLLTGPHTDHPSVRYAGHRYYPRLLRAGVRIFEYQPCFLHLKMVLVDDWVSIGSCNFDHWNLRFNLEANLEALDPSLTEAAMASFITDFALSQPVSLEAWKARPWWRRVKQRLWGWVDRLVVNLLDRRG
;
A
#
# COMPACT_ATOMS: atom_id res chain seq x y z
N MET A 1 0.23 -10.16 -22.79
CA MET A 1 -0.29 -11.17 -21.85
C MET A 1 -1.43 -10.55 -21.06
N THR A 2 -2.57 -11.24 -20.98
CA THR A 2 -3.68 -10.94 -20.06
C THR A 2 -3.15 -10.70 -18.65
N GLY A 3 -3.69 -9.72 -17.93
CA GLY A 3 -3.39 -9.59 -16.49
C GLY A 3 -3.75 -10.91 -15.81
N ALA A 4 -2.77 -11.53 -15.15
CA ALA A 4 -3.01 -12.76 -14.40
C ALA A 4 -4.02 -12.45 -13.28
N VAL A 5 -4.92 -13.38 -12.99
CA VAL A 5 -5.70 -13.33 -11.75
C VAL A 5 -5.15 -14.45 -10.88
N PHE A 6 -4.40 -14.09 -9.85
CA PHE A 6 -3.80 -15.08 -8.96
C PHE A 6 -4.90 -15.81 -8.18
N PRO A 7 -4.81 -17.15 -8.03
CA PRO A 7 -5.77 -17.93 -7.26
C PRO A 7 -5.55 -17.75 -5.75
N TRP A 8 -6.44 -18.33 -4.96
CA TRP A 8 -6.16 -18.54 -3.53
C TRP A 8 -5.19 -19.71 -3.37
N ARG A 9 -4.19 -19.53 -2.52
CA ARG A 9 -3.20 -20.54 -2.13
C ARG A 9 -3.41 -20.88 -0.67
N GLY A 10 -3.36 -22.18 -0.32
CA GLY A 10 -3.29 -22.65 1.05
C GLY A 10 -1.85 -22.78 1.53
N ASP A 11 -1.69 -23.28 2.76
CA ASP A 11 -0.40 -23.64 3.36
C ASP A 11 0.60 -22.49 3.46
N ASN A 12 0.08 -21.28 3.71
CA ASN A 12 0.90 -20.10 3.96
C ASN A 12 0.93 -19.77 5.45
N THR A 13 2.03 -19.17 5.89
CA THR A 13 2.13 -18.53 7.20
C THR A 13 2.25 -17.03 7.02
N PHE A 14 1.54 -16.28 7.85
CA PHE A 14 1.55 -14.83 7.83
C PHE A 14 1.97 -14.29 9.20
N GLU A 15 2.84 -13.29 9.20
CA GLU A 15 3.22 -12.56 10.40
C GLU A 15 3.06 -11.07 10.13
N LEU A 16 2.19 -10.42 10.92
CA LEU A 16 2.02 -8.97 10.87
C LEU A 16 3.19 -8.31 11.59
N LEU A 17 3.86 -7.39 10.93
CA LEU A 17 4.98 -6.61 11.44
C LEU A 17 4.55 -5.15 11.56
N ILE A 18 4.80 -4.54 12.72
CA ILE A 18 4.31 -3.19 13.04
C ILE A 18 5.49 -2.25 13.16
N ASP A 19 5.49 -1.22 12.30
CA ASP A 19 6.48 -0.15 12.26
C ASP A 19 7.91 -0.58 11.91
N GLY A 20 8.69 0.41 11.48
CA GLY A 20 10.06 0.19 11.00
C GLY A 20 10.97 -0.58 11.95
N PRO A 21 10.97 -0.27 13.27
CA PRO A 21 11.77 -0.99 14.25
C PRO A 21 11.51 -2.50 14.32
N ASP A 22 10.33 -2.99 13.90
CA ASP A 22 10.04 -4.43 13.83
C ASP A 22 10.38 -5.00 12.45
N PHE A 23 9.91 -4.36 11.36
CA PHE A 23 10.07 -4.97 10.03
C PHE A 23 11.45 -4.79 9.40
N PHE A 24 12.17 -3.69 9.60
CA PHE A 24 13.48 -3.51 8.95
C PHE A 24 14.55 -4.47 9.47
N PRO A 25 14.74 -4.66 10.79
CA PRO A 25 15.72 -5.63 11.26
C PRO A 25 15.46 -7.04 10.72
N ARG A 26 14.20 -7.46 10.64
CA ARG A 26 13.79 -8.75 10.06
C ARG A 26 14.11 -8.83 8.56
N MET A 27 13.81 -7.78 7.80
CA MET A 27 14.16 -7.69 6.38
C MET A 27 15.67 -7.77 6.16
N LEU A 28 16.46 -7.04 6.94
CA LEU A 28 17.94 -7.06 6.85
C LEU A 28 18.50 -8.44 7.19
N VAL A 29 17.99 -9.09 8.24
CA VAL A 29 18.38 -10.47 8.59
C VAL A 29 18.03 -11.46 7.47
N ALA A 30 16.87 -11.30 6.83
CA ALA A 30 16.49 -12.15 5.72
C ALA A 30 17.42 -11.96 4.50
N ILE A 31 17.79 -10.73 4.17
CA ILE A 31 18.76 -10.42 3.10
C ILE A 31 20.15 -10.99 3.43
N ALA A 32 20.57 -10.86 4.69
CA ALA A 32 21.84 -11.41 5.16
C ALA A 32 21.89 -12.95 5.10
N ARG A 33 20.74 -13.62 5.24
CA ARG A 33 20.61 -15.09 5.17
C ARG A 33 20.26 -15.63 3.80
N ALA A 34 20.04 -14.76 2.81
CA ALA A 34 19.71 -15.17 1.45
C ALA A 34 20.84 -15.99 0.82
N ASN A 35 20.48 -17.03 0.08
CA ASN A 35 21.42 -17.98 -0.54
C ASN A 35 21.38 -17.94 -2.08
N CYS A 36 20.21 -17.63 -2.65
CA CYS A 36 19.97 -17.73 -4.10
C CYS A 36 19.64 -16.36 -4.69
N GLN A 37 18.64 -15.68 -4.13
CA GLN A 37 18.17 -14.41 -4.68
C GLN A 37 17.53 -13.47 -3.64
N VAL A 38 17.70 -12.17 -3.89
CA VAL A 38 16.99 -11.09 -3.21
C VAL A 38 16.40 -10.15 -4.25
N GLU A 39 15.12 -9.83 -4.12
CA GLU A 39 14.43 -8.91 -5.02
C GLU A 39 13.69 -7.87 -4.22
N LEU A 40 13.92 -6.60 -4.55
CA LEU A 40 13.38 -5.46 -3.82
C LEU A 40 12.68 -4.52 -4.80
N GLU A 41 11.39 -4.30 -4.58
CA GLU A 41 10.56 -3.36 -5.32
C GLU A 41 10.02 -2.28 -4.38
N LEU A 42 10.32 -1.01 -4.66
CA LEU A 42 9.96 0.11 -3.80
C LEU A 42 9.61 1.37 -4.59
N TYR A 43 8.67 2.15 -4.06
CA TYR A 43 8.37 3.49 -4.55
C TYR A 43 9.36 4.52 -4.01
N LEU A 44 9.41 4.63 -2.68
CA LEU A 44 10.11 5.69 -1.97
C LEU A 44 11.44 5.14 -1.45
N VAL A 45 12.53 5.69 -1.98
CA VAL A 45 13.91 5.38 -1.53
C VAL A 45 14.67 6.68 -1.47
N GLU A 46 15.14 7.05 -0.29
CA GLU A 46 15.83 8.32 -0.06
C GLU A 46 17.13 8.07 0.70
N ALA A 47 18.18 8.84 0.42
CA ALA A 47 19.42 8.72 1.17
C ALA A 47 19.20 9.07 2.65
N GLY A 48 19.79 8.29 3.54
CA GLY A 48 19.60 8.36 4.99
C GLY A 48 20.20 7.13 5.64
N GLU A 49 20.11 7.03 6.95
CA GLU A 49 20.61 5.88 7.70
C GLU A 49 19.89 4.58 7.31
N CYS A 50 18.57 4.64 7.09
CA CYS A 50 17.78 3.50 6.64
C CYS A 50 18.29 2.96 5.29
N ALA A 51 18.53 3.85 4.33
CA ALA A 51 19.02 3.47 3.02
C ALA A 51 20.45 2.94 3.07
N GLU A 52 21.30 3.51 3.93
CA GLU A 52 22.66 3.02 4.12
C GLU A 52 22.65 1.58 4.64
N ALA A 53 21.84 1.27 5.67
CA ALA A 53 21.70 -0.08 6.20
C ALA A 53 21.16 -1.08 5.16
N MET A 54 20.13 -0.69 4.42
CA MET A 54 19.55 -1.52 3.35
C MET A 54 20.54 -1.77 2.21
N VAL A 55 21.21 -0.71 1.72
CA VAL A 55 22.20 -0.81 0.64
C VAL A 55 23.36 -1.70 1.07
N GLN A 56 23.85 -1.55 2.30
CA GLN A 56 24.94 -2.38 2.80
C GLN A 56 24.56 -3.86 2.86
N ALA A 57 23.36 -4.19 3.32
CA ALA A 57 22.89 -5.59 3.34
C ALA A 57 22.77 -6.18 1.93
N LEU A 58 22.27 -5.40 0.96
CA LEU A 58 22.16 -5.82 -0.44
C LEU A 58 23.53 -6.03 -1.10
N ILE A 59 24.49 -5.13 -0.84
CA ILE A 59 25.87 -5.26 -1.30
C ILE A 59 26.49 -6.55 -0.74
N GLN A 60 26.40 -6.76 0.56
CA GLN A 60 26.92 -7.97 1.20
C GLN A 60 26.29 -9.24 0.64
N ALA A 61 25.00 -9.22 0.27
CA ALA A 61 24.37 -10.36 -0.40
C ALA A 61 24.96 -10.60 -1.79
N ALA A 62 25.11 -9.54 -2.59
CA ALA A 62 25.69 -9.64 -3.92
C ALA A 62 27.15 -10.12 -3.90
N GLU A 63 27.96 -9.65 -2.95
CA GLU A 63 29.36 -10.08 -2.76
C GLU A 63 29.48 -11.56 -2.38
N ARG A 64 28.46 -12.14 -1.73
CA ARG A 64 28.38 -13.59 -1.48
C ARG A 64 27.95 -14.42 -2.70
N GLY A 65 27.67 -13.77 -3.83
CA GLY A 65 27.18 -14.41 -5.06
C GLY A 65 25.67 -14.58 -5.13
N VAL A 66 24.90 -13.99 -4.20
CA VAL A 66 23.43 -13.98 -4.26
C VAL A 66 22.99 -13.06 -5.38
N ARG A 67 22.02 -13.48 -6.20
CA ARG A 67 21.47 -12.61 -7.25
C ARG A 67 20.58 -11.53 -6.62
N VAL A 68 20.95 -10.26 -6.75
CA VAL A 68 20.18 -9.14 -6.19
C VAL A 68 19.57 -8.28 -7.29
N ARG A 69 18.24 -8.11 -7.27
CA ARG A 69 17.48 -7.24 -8.19
C ARG A 69 16.73 -6.15 -7.45
N CYS A 70 16.98 -4.89 -7.79
CA CYS A 70 16.29 -3.74 -7.21
C CYS A 70 15.50 -2.98 -8.29
N LEU A 71 14.19 -2.88 -8.13
CA LEU A 71 13.29 -2.10 -8.98
C LEU A 71 12.70 -0.94 -8.19
N PHE A 72 13.19 0.26 -8.44
CA PHE A 72 12.74 1.46 -7.73
C PHE A 72 11.93 2.38 -8.63
N ASP A 73 10.92 3.09 -8.10
CA ASP A 73 10.26 4.14 -8.88
C ASP A 73 11.19 5.34 -9.10
N ASP A 74 11.29 5.85 -10.33
CA ASP A 74 12.21 6.96 -10.64
C ASP A 74 11.84 8.27 -9.94
N PHE A 75 10.55 8.56 -9.76
CA PHE A 75 10.10 9.78 -9.09
C PHE A 75 10.24 9.65 -7.57
N GLY A 76 9.79 8.52 -7.01
CA GLY A 76 9.91 8.27 -5.56
C GLY A 76 11.36 8.04 -5.10
N SER A 77 12.31 7.85 -6.02
CA SER A 77 13.73 7.67 -5.70
C SER A 77 14.61 8.82 -6.17
N LEU A 78 14.07 10.03 -6.36
CA LEU A 78 14.87 11.20 -6.74
C LEU A 78 15.94 11.56 -5.70
N ALA A 79 15.64 11.37 -4.40
CA ALA A 79 16.57 11.62 -3.30
C ALA A 79 17.51 10.43 -3.01
N PHE A 80 17.39 9.31 -3.74
CA PHE A 80 18.38 8.22 -3.67
C PHE A 80 19.66 8.65 -4.39
N THR A 81 20.72 8.94 -3.65
CA THR A 81 21.93 9.59 -4.18
C THR A 81 22.65 8.76 -5.24
N LEU A 82 23.38 9.44 -6.15
CA LEU A 82 24.21 8.76 -7.15
C LEU A 82 25.29 7.86 -6.52
N GLY A 83 25.82 8.24 -5.35
CA GLY A 83 26.79 7.43 -4.62
C GLY A 83 26.24 6.07 -4.18
N LEU A 84 25.05 6.05 -3.58
CA LEU A 84 24.39 4.79 -3.17
C LEU A 84 24.07 3.91 -4.39
N ARG A 85 23.54 4.52 -5.47
CA ARG A 85 23.28 3.80 -6.73
C ARG A 85 24.55 3.16 -7.29
N ARG A 86 25.66 3.89 -7.28
CA ARG A 86 26.93 3.44 -7.81
C ARG A 86 27.48 2.27 -7.00
N ARG A 87 27.43 2.34 -5.67
CA ARG A 87 27.84 1.25 -4.78
C ARG A 87 27.07 -0.04 -5.03
N LEU A 88 25.74 0.04 -5.20
CA LEU A 88 24.93 -1.13 -5.56
C LEU A 88 25.38 -1.75 -6.88
N ILE A 89 25.54 -0.93 -7.94
CA ILE A 89 25.91 -1.40 -9.27
C ILE A 89 27.32 -2.01 -9.27
N GLU A 90 28.28 -1.37 -8.59
CA GLU A 90 29.67 -1.85 -8.48
C GLU A 90 29.76 -3.19 -7.73
N ALA A 91 28.87 -3.43 -6.75
CA ALA A 91 28.76 -4.71 -6.05
C ALA A 91 28.05 -5.81 -6.87
N GLY A 92 27.57 -5.51 -8.08
CA GLY A 92 26.86 -6.47 -8.94
C GLY A 92 25.35 -6.54 -8.75
N VAL A 93 24.74 -5.59 -8.02
CA VAL A 93 23.28 -5.50 -7.89
C VAL A 93 22.66 -5.02 -9.21
N GLU A 94 21.68 -5.75 -9.73
CA GLU A 94 20.89 -5.32 -10.87
C GLU A 94 19.92 -4.20 -10.42
N LEU A 95 20.21 -2.94 -10.75
CA LEU A 95 19.38 -1.79 -10.38
C LEU A 95 18.60 -1.24 -11.59
N ARG A 96 17.26 -1.21 -11.49
CA ARG A 96 16.37 -0.64 -12.50
C ARG A 96 15.46 0.43 -11.88
N PHE A 97 15.10 1.41 -12.70
CA PHE A 97 14.15 2.47 -12.32
C PHE A 97 12.88 2.39 -13.16
N TYR A 98 11.71 2.33 -12.51
CA TYR A 98 10.42 2.31 -13.19
C TYR A 98 10.03 3.71 -13.70
N ASN A 99 9.55 3.74 -14.94
CA ASN A 99 9.02 4.91 -15.64
C ASN A 99 9.82 6.20 -15.41
N ARG A 100 11.04 6.25 -15.94
CA ARG A 100 11.91 7.42 -15.84
C ARG A 100 11.21 8.71 -16.25
N LEU A 101 11.35 9.76 -15.44
CA LEU A 101 10.76 11.07 -15.71
C LEU A 101 11.34 11.65 -17.00
N ARG A 102 10.44 12.03 -17.92
CA ARG A 102 10.81 12.65 -19.19
C ARG A 102 9.97 13.88 -19.41
N TRP A 103 10.60 15.00 -19.71
CA TRP A 103 9.90 16.29 -19.91
C TRP A 103 8.81 16.22 -21.00
N ARG A 104 9.05 15.46 -22.09
CA ARG A 104 8.08 15.26 -23.18
C ARG A 104 6.96 14.25 -22.89
N SER A 105 6.96 13.59 -21.73
CA SER A 105 6.04 12.47 -21.46
C SER A 105 4.69 12.88 -20.86
N GLY A 106 4.51 14.16 -20.48
CA GLY A 106 3.21 14.70 -20.03
C GLY A 106 2.54 13.82 -18.97
N LEU A 107 1.28 13.42 -19.21
CA LEU A 107 0.51 12.55 -18.30
C LEU A 107 1.09 11.13 -18.13
N ARG A 108 1.99 10.68 -19.00
CA ARG A 108 2.65 9.36 -18.82
C ARG A 108 3.59 9.36 -17.62
N ASN A 109 4.08 10.53 -17.18
CA ASN A 109 4.88 10.63 -15.96
C ASN A 109 4.05 10.32 -14.70
N LEU A 110 2.71 10.36 -14.75
CA LEU A 110 1.86 10.05 -13.60
C LEU A 110 1.81 8.55 -13.26
N TYR A 111 2.20 7.67 -14.18
CA TYR A 111 2.23 6.23 -13.91
C TYR A 111 3.42 5.92 -13.01
N ARG A 112 3.18 5.43 -11.81
CA ARG A 112 4.21 5.18 -10.80
C ARG A 112 4.10 3.76 -10.26
N ASP A 113 5.24 3.17 -9.89
CA ASP A 113 5.22 1.90 -9.19
C ASP A 113 5.08 2.17 -7.69
N HIS A 114 3.90 1.87 -7.15
CA HIS A 114 3.62 2.03 -5.73
C HIS A 114 3.70 0.70 -4.98
N ARG A 115 4.25 -0.37 -5.55
CA ARG A 115 4.45 -1.62 -4.80
C ARG A 115 5.61 -1.53 -3.81
N LYS A 116 5.57 -2.42 -2.83
CA LYS A 116 6.53 -2.58 -1.74
C LYS A 116 6.67 -4.07 -1.50
N LEU A 117 7.74 -4.64 -2.02
CA LEU A 117 7.91 -6.07 -2.02
C LEU A 117 9.39 -6.38 -1.81
N LEU A 118 9.67 -7.20 -0.81
CA LEU A 118 10.93 -7.91 -0.67
C LEU A 118 10.65 -9.39 -0.90
N LEU A 119 11.39 -10.03 -1.79
CA LEU A 119 11.40 -11.47 -1.99
C LEU A 119 12.79 -12.02 -1.67
N VAL A 120 12.84 -13.12 -0.94
CA VAL A 120 14.09 -13.82 -0.58
C VAL A 120 13.95 -15.30 -0.90
N ASP A 121 14.87 -15.80 -1.74
CA ASP A 121 15.02 -17.22 -2.10
C ASP A 121 13.71 -17.91 -2.57
N GLN A 122 12.76 -17.16 -3.13
CA GLN A 122 11.41 -17.64 -3.52
C GLN A 122 10.64 -18.34 -2.38
N SER A 123 11.08 -18.17 -1.13
CA SER A 123 10.57 -18.86 0.06
C SER A 123 9.94 -17.90 1.06
N MET A 124 10.31 -16.62 0.99
CA MET A 124 9.79 -15.56 1.85
C MET A 124 9.46 -14.32 1.03
N ALA A 125 8.31 -13.70 1.31
CA ALA A 125 7.96 -12.37 0.84
C ALA A 125 7.69 -11.45 2.04
N VAL A 126 8.00 -10.16 1.92
CA VAL A 126 7.55 -9.12 2.85
C VAL A 126 6.84 -8.03 2.04
N VAL A 127 5.58 -7.76 2.37
CA VAL A 127 4.71 -6.85 1.61
C VAL A 127 4.01 -5.85 2.51
N GLY A 128 3.71 -4.65 2.02
CA GLY A 128 2.98 -3.63 2.79
C GLY A 128 3.10 -2.24 2.19
N GLY A 129 3.27 -1.23 3.04
CA GLY A 129 3.26 0.18 2.62
C GLY A 129 4.59 0.94 2.74
N THR A 130 5.67 0.30 3.21
CA THR A 130 6.93 0.97 3.60
C THR A 130 7.71 1.67 2.47
N GLY A 131 8.60 2.59 2.85
CA GLY A 131 9.67 3.13 2.01
C GLY A 131 11.00 2.93 2.69
N VAL A 132 12.11 3.07 1.97
CA VAL A 132 13.45 3.07 2.58
C VAL A 132 13.86 4.51 2.80
N THR A 133 13.40 5.07 3.93
CA THR A 133 13.66 6.44 4.38
C THR A 133 13.73 6.50 5.91
N ASP A 134 14.34 7.56 6.45
CA ASP A 134 14.54 7.71 7.89
C ASP A 134 13.23 8.01 8.65
N GLU A 135 12.18 8.46 7.95
CA GLU A 135 10.84 8.58 8.51
C GLU A 135 10.23 7.21 8.85
N PHE A 136 10.50 6.19 8.04
CA PHE A 136 10.06 4.83 8.34
C PHE A 136 10.94 4.18 9.40
N TRP A 137 12.25 4.45 9.42
CA TRP A 137 13.14 3.90 10.44
C TRP A 137 14.48 4.62 10.48
N THR A 138 14.93 5.05 11.65
CA THR A 138 16.31 5.50 11.88
C THR A 138 17.04 4.41 12.69
N PRO A 139 18.01 3.68 12.11
CA PRO A 139 18.75 2.62 12.79
C PRO A 139 19.47 3.05 14.07
N SER A 140 20.07 4.25 14.10
CA SER A 140 20.93 4.70 15.22
C SER A 140 20.20 4.80 16.57
N ASP A 141 18.94 5.21 16.56
CA ASP A 141 18.10 5.34 17.76
C ASP A 141 16.85 4.45 17.73
N ASN A 142 16.75 3.59 16.70
CA ASN A 142 15.66 2.65 16.48
C ASN A 142 14.26 3.32 16.53
N ARG A 143 14.13 4.54 16.01
CA ARG A 143 12.86 5.27 15.95
C ARG A 143 12.17 5.15 14.59
N CYS A 144 10.87 5.46 14.56
CA CYS A 144 10.11 5.74 13.34
C CYS A 144 9.15 6.91 13.58
N GLN A 145 8.84 7.66 12.52
CA GLN A 145 7.87 8.76 12.54
C GLN A 145 6.61 8.43 11.75
N TRP A 146 6.64 7.39 10.92
CA TRP A 146 5.51 6.91 10.16
C TRP A 146 5.04 5.59 10.76
N HIS A 147 3.75 5.53 11.06
CA HIS A 147 3.11 4.30 11.52
C HIS A 147 2.67 3.49 10.28
N GLU A 148 3.19 2.28 10.13
CA GLU A 148 2.97 1.41 8.97
C GLU A 148 2.99 -0.07 9.35
N VAL A 149 2.32 -0.91 8.55
CA VAL A 149 2.37 -2.36 8.69
C VAL A 149 2.98 -3.02 7.46
N MET A 150 3.71 -4.10 7.70
CA MET A 150 4.18 -5.04 6.70
C MET A 150 3.69 -6.44 7.09
N VAL A 151 3.65 -7.36 6.14
CA VAL A 151 3.35 -8.78 6.39
C VAL A 151 4.48 -9.62 5.83
N GLN A 152 5.09 -10.43 6.69
CA GLN A 152 5.99 -11.50 6.26
C GLN A 152 5.15 -12.73 5.89
N ILE A 153 5.47 -13.30 4.73
CA ILE A 153 4.75 -14.40 4.12
C ILE A 153 5.74 -15.53 3.84
N ARG A 154 5.38 -16.76 4.20
CA ARG A 154 6.04 -17.99 3.72
C ARG A 154 4.99 -18.96 3.20
N GLY A 155 5.37 -19.81 2.24
CA GLY A 155 4.47 -20.79 1.63
C GLY A 155 4.25 -20.53 0.13
N PRO A 156 3.34 -21.29 -0.51
CA PRO A 156 3.14 -21.27 -1.96
C PRO A 156 2.80 -19.90 -2.56
N LEU A 157 2.23 -18.99 -1.76
CA LEU A 157 1.88 -17.64 -2.20
C LEU A 157 3.10 -16.79 -2.61
N VAL A 158 4.29 -17.10 -2.11
CA VAL A 158 5.52 -16.38 -2.45
C VAL A 158 5.81 -16.47 -3.96
N LEU A 159 5.45 -17.58 -4.62
CA LEU A 159 5.63 -17.73 -6.06
C LEU A 159 4.69 -16.83 -6.88
N ASP A 160 3.49 -16.55 -6.38
CA ASP A 160 2.58 -15.62 -7.06
C ASP A 160 3.12 -14.17 -6.97
N TRP A 161 3.74 -13.81 -5.84
CA TRP A 161 4.46 -12.54 -5.69
C TRP A 161 5.70 -12.46 -6.59
N GLN A 162 6.47 -13.54 -6.69
CA GLN A 162 7.61 -13.69 -7.60
C GLN A 162 7.20 -13.43 -9.05
N LEU A 163 6.13 -14.07 -9.52
CA LEU A 163 5.60 -13.87 -10.87
C LEU A 163 5.17 -12.43 -11.12
N LEU A 164 4.59 -11.76 -10.11
CA LEU A 164 4.19 -10.36 -10.22
C LEU A 164 5.42 -9.42 -10.33
N PHE A 165 6.48 -9.68 -9.57
CA PHE A 165 7.75 -8.95 -9.67
C PHE A 165 8.40 -9.17 -11.04
N ASP A 166 8.58 -10.42 -11.46
CA ASP A 166 9.22 -10.78 -12.72
C ASP A 166 8.54 -10.17 -13.93
N ARG A 167 7.20 -10.14 -13.91
CA ARG A 167 6.41 -9.49 -14.94
C ARG A 167 6.78 -8.01 -15.08
N GLN A 168 6.89 -7.28 -13.98
CA GLN A 168 7.26 -5.87 -14.04
C GLN A 168 8.74 -5.69 -14.38
N TRP A 169 9.61 -6.52 -13.81
CA TRP A 169 11.04 -6.51 -14.06
C TRP A 169 11.34 -6.58 -15.56
N LEU A 170 10.78 -7.58 -16.24
CA LEU A 170 10.91 -7.79 -17.69
C LEU A 170 10.26 -6.66 -18.50
N ALA A 171 9.08 -6.21 -18.07
CA ALA A 171 8.40 -5.10 -18.73
C ALA A 171 9.21 -3.79 -18.70
N ASN A 172 10.03 -3.57 -17.66
CA ASN A 172 10.79 -2.34 -17.50
C ASN A 172 12.04 -2.26 -18.40
N GLU A 173 12.39 -3.33 -19.13
CA GLU A 173 13.50 -3.30 -20.10
C GLU A 173 13.29 -2.28 -21.21
N GLN A 174 12.03 -1.99 -21.55
CA GLN A 174 11.67 -1.02 -22.59
C GLN A 174 11.75 0.44 -22.11
N ARG A 175 12.14 0.70 -20.85
CA ARG A 175 12.41 2.03 -20.25
C ARG A 175 11.28 3.07 -20.41
N ALA A 176 10.03 2.63 -20.53
CA ALA A 176 8.84 3.48 -20.63
C ALA A 176 7.79 3.04 -19.61
N ALA A 177 6.85 3.94 -19.26
CA ALA A 177 5.64 3.58 -18.51
C ALA A 177 5.02 2.34 -19.15
N TRP A 178 5.04 1.24 -18.41
CA TRP A 178 4.44 0.03 -18.88
C TRP A 178 2.92 0.22 -18.88
N LYS A 179 2.31 -0.03 -20.04
CA LYS A 179 0.86 -0.01 -20.22
C LYS A 179 0.46 -1.37 -20.76
N PRO A 180 -0.22 -2.21 -19.97
CA PRO A 180 -0.85 -3.39 -20.54
C PRO A 180 -1.86 -2.95 -21.60
N ALA A 181 -2.01 -3.76 -22.66
CA ALA A 181 -2.93 -3.51 -23.75
C ALA A 181 -4.38 -3.30 -23.24
N ALA A 182 -5.15 -2.41 -23.86
CA ALA A 182 -6.47 -1.99 -23.36
C ALA A 182 -7.59 -3.05 -23.49
N ARG A 183 -7.32 -4.22 -24.07
CA ARG A 183 -8.32 -5.28 -24.33
C ARG A 183 -8.26 -6.37 -23.27
N PHE A 184 -8.65 -6.06 -22.03
CA PHE A 184 -8.78 -7.09 -20.99
C PHE A 184 -10.13 -6.98 -20.30
N GLY A 185 -11.06 -7.84 -20.72
CA GLY A 185 -12.20 -8.21 -19.88
C GLY A 185 -11.67 -9.05 -18.72
N LEU A 186 -12.02 -8.67 -17.50
CA LEU A 186 -11.58 -9.37 -16.30
C LEU A 186 -12.06 -10.83 -16.34
N PRO A 187 -11.18 -11.81 -16.08
CA PRO A 187 -11.64 -13.10 -15.57
C PRO A 187 -12.48 -12.82 -14.31
N ARG A 188 -13.56 -13.58 -14.09
CA ARG A 188 -14.28 -13.51 -12.81
C ARG A 188 -13.27 -13.71 -11.69
N LEU A 189 -13.18 -12.76 -10.75
CA LEU A 189 -12.32 -12.91 -9.58
C LEU A 189 -12.67 -14.24 -8.87
N PRO A 190 -11.66 -14.99 -8.39
CA PRO A 190 -11.88 -16.15 -7.55
C PRO A 190 -12.83 -15.77 -6.43
N ARG A 191 -13.80 -16.65 -6.15
CA ARG A 191 -14.62 -16.48 -4.96
C ARG A 191 -13.71 -16.67 -3.76
N PRO A 192 -13.73 -15.77 -2.76
CA PRO A 192 -13.04 -16.02 -1.51
C PRO A 192 -13.60 -17.33 -0.92
N PRO A 193 -12.73 -18.22 -0.40
CA PRO A 193 -13.15 -19.33 0.43
C PRO A 193 -14.04 -18.84 1.58
N LEU A 194 -14.96 -19.68 2.05
CA LEU A 194 -15.87 -19.29 3.14
C LEU A 194 -15.13 -19.12 4.47
N ALA A 195 -14.13 -19.97 4.70
CA ALA A 195 -13.24 -19.95 5.85
C ALA A 195 -11.98 -20.73 5.48
N GLY A 196 -10.92 -20.54 6.25
CA GLY A 196 -9.75 -21.40 6.25
C GLY A 196 -8.58 -20.73 6.96
N GLN A 197 -7.48 -21.47 7.04
CA GLN A 197 -6.25 -21.07 7.70
C GLN A 197 -5.12 -21.04 6.66
N GLY A 198 -4.20 -20.09 6.76
CA GLY A 198 -3.10 -19.96 5.82
C GLY A 198 -3.52 -19.73 4.37
N LEU A 199 -4.76 -19.27 4.13
CA LEU A 199 -5.25 -18.99 2.79
C LEU A 199 -4.89 -17.57 2.40
N GLY A 200 -4.21 -17.40 1.28
CA GLY A 200 -3.85 -16.07 0.77
C GLY A 200 -3.89 -15.97 -0.75
N ARG A 201 -3.97 -14.74 -1.25
CA ARG A 201 -3.96 -14.42 -2.67
C ARG A 201 -3.31 -13.06 -2.91
N VAL A 202 -2.60 -12.94 -4.03
CA VAL A 202 -2.11 -11.66 -4.54
C VAL A 202 -3.24 -10.95 -5.29
N ALA A 203 -3.66 -9.80 -4.79
CA ALA A 203 -4.56 -8.90 -5.52
C ALA A 203 -3.77 -7.66 -5.93
N TYR A 204 -3.81 -7.30 -7.21
CA TYR A 204 -3.02 -6.17 -7.71
C TYR A 204 -3.84 -5.22 -8.59
N ALA A 205 -3.29 -4.04 -8.82
CA ALA A 205 -3.81 -3.04 -9.74
C ALA A 205 -2.70 -2.62 -10.70
N ASP A 206 -3.00 -2.66 -12.00
CA ASP A 206 -2.14 -2.14 -13.08
C ASP A 206 -2.82 -0.90 -13.63
N ALA A 207 -2.81 0.20 -12.89
CA ALA A 207 -3.50 1.43 -13.26
C ALA A 207 -5.00 1.20 -13.60
N ARG A 208 -5.46 1.58 -14.80
CA ARG A 208 -6.86 1.38 -15.24
C ARG A 208 -7.13 -0.03 -15.75
N GLN A 209 -6.09 -0.79 -16.07
CA GLN A 209 -6.17 -2.01 -16.85
C GLN A 209 -6.42 -3.26 -16.00
N HIS A 210 -5.99 -3.25 -14.74
CA HIS A 210 -6.25 -4.32 -13.78
C HIS A 210 -6.73 -3.73 -12.45
N ARG A 211 -7.80 -4.27 -11.87
CA ARG A 211 -8.53 -3.64 -10.75
C ARG A 211 -9.01 -4.67 -9.72
N ASP A 212 -8.20 -5.68 -9.44
CA ASP A 212 -8.59 -6.76 -8.53
C ASP A 212 -8.84 -6.24 -7.12
N ILE A 213 -7.94 -5.38 -6.64
CA ILE A 213 -8.02 -4.80 -5.29
C ILE A 213 -9.36 -4.08 -5.08
N LEU A 214 -9.74 -3.17 -5.99
CA LEU A 214 -11.01 -2.42 -5.88
C LEU A 214 -12.23 -3.36 -5.96
N GLN A 215 -12.20 -4.34 -6.87
CA GLN A 215 -13.32 -5.24 -7.08
C GLN A 215 -13.51 -6.18 -5.88
N SER A 216 -12.42 -6.74 -5.37
CA SER A 216 -12.44 -7.58 -4.17
C SER A 216 -12.91 -6.78 -2.97
N LEU A 217 -12.34 -5.59 -2.73
CA LEU A 217 -12.78 -4.70 -1.64
C LEU A 217 -14.28 -4.41 -1.72
N VAL A 218 -14.79 -3.95 -2.87
CA VAL A 218 -16.22 -3.64 -3.02
C VAL A 218 -17.08 -4.88 -2.81
N ARG A 219 -16.67 -6.05 -3.29
CA ARG A 219 -17.37 -7.32 -3.06
C ARG A 219 -17.43 -7.65 -1.56
N THR A 220 -16.30 -7.62 -0.87
CA THR A 220 -16.18 -7.98 0.55
C THR A 220 -16.94 -6.98 1.45
N LEU A 221 -16.84 -5.67 1.19
CA LEU A 221 -17.63 -4.65 1.92
C LEU A 221 -19.14 -4.86 1.77
N ASN A 222 -19.60 -5.35 0.61
CA ASN A 222 -21.02 -5.58 0.39
C ASN A 222 -21.52 -6.88 1.05
N SER A 223 -20.66 -7.88 1.22
CA SER A 223 -20.99 -9.15 1.90
C SER A 223 -20.79 -9.13 3.41
N ALA A 224 -20.07 -8.14 3.95
CA ALA A 224 -19.76 -7.99 5.38
C ALA A 224 -20.99 -8.17 6.29
N LYS A 225 -20.76 -8.92 7.38
CA LYS A 225 -21.78 -9.33 8.35
C LYS A 225 -21.59 -8.72 9.74
N GLN A 226 -20.36 -8.66 10.23
CA GLN A 226 -20.06 -8.24 11.61
C GLN A 226 -19.32 -6.91 11.62
N ARG A 227 -18.19 -6.81 10.91
CA ARG A 227 -17.27 -5.67 11.03
C ARG A 227 -16.62 -5.27 9.71
N ILE A 228 -16.33 -3.97 9.59
CA ILE A 228 -15.49 -3.39 8.54
C ILE A 228 -14.60 -2.35 9.20
N TRP A 229 -13.32 -2.65 9.35
CA TRP A 229 -12.31 -1.69 9.81
C TRP A 229 -11.34 -1.40 8.67
N LEU A 230 -11.11 -0.11 8.40
CA LEU A 230 -10.30 0.33 7.26
C LEU A 230 -9.36 1.44 7.68
N ALA A 231 -8.06 1.21 7.47
CA ALA A 231 -7.01 2.21 7.57
C ALA A 231 -6.54 2.67 6.18
N THR A 232 -6.34 3.98 6.02
CA THR A 232 -5.68 4.56 4.84
C THR A 232 -5.09 5.92 5.17
N PRO A 233 -3.89 6.26 4.65
CA PRO A 233 -3.33 7.61 4.81
C PRO A 233 -4.15 8.68 4.08
N TYR A 234 -4.74 8.31 2.95
CA TYR A 234 -5.34 9.25 2.01
C TYR A 234 -6.79 8.87 1.73
N PHE A 235 -7.71 9.37 2.55
CA PHE A 235 -9.13 9.04 2.43
C PHE A 235 -9.83 9.75 1.27
N LEU A 236 -9.55 9.30 0.05
CA LEU A 236 -10.18 9.76 -1.18
C LEU A 236 -10.91 8.60 -1.91
N PRO A 237 -11.79 7.85 -1.22
CA PRO A 237 -12.37 6.60 -1.74
C PRO A 237 -13.28 6.85 -2.94
N THR A 238 -13.43 5.84 -3.81
CA THR A 238 -14.38 5.87 -4.93
C THR A 238 -15.85 5.93 -4.46
N TRP A 239 -16.78 6.32 -5.34
CA TRP A 239 -18.21 6.30 -5.01
C TRP A 239 -18.72 4.90 -4.63
N LYS A 240 -18.21 3.85 -5.28
CA LYS A 240 -18.58 2.45 -4.98
C LYS A 240 -18.19 2.06 -3.56
N VAL A 241 -16.98 2.40 -3.12
CA VAL A 241 -16.50 2.15 -1.75
C VAL A 241 -17.36 2.93 -0.75
N ARG A 242 -17.54 4.25 -0.95
CA ARG A 242 -18.40 5.08 -0.06
C ARG A 242 -19.83 4.57 0.03
N ARG A 243 -20.41 4.10 -1.08
CA ARG A 243 -21.76 3.53 -1.10
C ARG A 243 -21.82 2.23 -0.29
N SER A 244 -20.82 1.36 -0.43
CA SER A 244 -20.74 0.07 0.26
C SER A 244 -20.59 0.26 1.78
N LEU A 245 -19.67 1.14 2.21
CA LEU A 245 -19.49 1.49 3.64
C LEU A 245 -20.79 2.00 4.30
N ARG A 246 -21.47 2.96 3.67
CA ARG A 246 -22.75 3.48 4.19
C ARG A 246 -23.86 2.43 4.21
N ARG A 247 -23.87 1.52 3.25
CA ARG A 247 -24.86 0.43 3.20
C ARG A 247 -24.60 -0.56 4.33
N ALA A 248 -23.35 -0.96 4.54
CA ALA A 248 -22.96 -1.85 5.62
C ALA A 248 -23.33 -1.27 6.99
N ALA A 249 -22.97 0.00 7.26
CA ALA A 249 -23.32 0.65 8.52
C ALA A 249 -24.84 0.69 8.76
N ARG A 250 -25.65 0.96 7.72
CA ARG A 250 -27.12 0.91 7.83
C ARG A 250 -27.70 -0.49 8.02
N ARG A 251 -26.96 -1.55 7.66
CA ARG A 251 -27.33 -2.94 7.98
C ARG A 251 -26.99 -3.32 9.43
N GLY A 252 -26.37 -2.43 10.21
CA GLY A 252 -25.92 -2.72 11.57
C GLY A 252 -24.50 -3.29 11.66
N VAL A 253 -23.75 -3.36 10.56
CA VAL A 253 -22.32 -3.77 10.58
C VAL A 253 -21.50 -2.71 11.32
N ASP A 254 -20.55 -3.13 12.17
CA ASP A 254 -19.60 -2.22 12.81
C ASP A 254 -18.59 -1.67 11.80
N VAL A 255 -18.83 -0.45 11.29
CA VAL A 255 -17.94 0.21 10.34
C VAL A 255 -17.09 1.27 11.03
N ARG A 256 -15.78 1.06 11.07
CA ARG A 256 -14.79 1.99 11.63
C ARG A 256 -13.74 2.37 10.59
N LEU A 257 -13.42 3.65 10.50
CA LEU A 257 -12.34 4.17 9.67
C LEU A 257 -11.24 4.72 10.57
N LEU A 258 -10.01 4.25 10.38
CA LEU A 258 -8.80 4.80 10.98
C LEU A 258 -8.09 5.66 9.92
N LEU A 259 -8.08 6.97 10.09
CA LEU A 259 -7.61 7.92 9.09
C LEU A 259 -6.49 8.79 9.66
N THR A 260 -5.70 9.39 8.79
CA THR A 260 -4.64 10.30 9.19
C THR A 260 -5.17 11.53 9.91
N GLY A 261 -4.62 11.80 11.10
CA GLY A 261 -4.88 13.00 11.87
C GLY A 261 -4.00 14.19 11.44
N PRO A 262 -3.57 15.05 12.39
CA PRO A 262 -2.90 16.29 12.05
C PRO A 262 -1.49 16.10 11.46
N HIS A 263 -0.80 15.01 11.80
CA HIS A 263 0.52 14.66 11.28
C HIS A 263 0.37 14.00 9.91
N THR A 264 0.78 14.67 8.84
CA THR A 264 0.70 14.19 7.46
C THR A 264 1.68 14.92 6.55
N ASP A 265 2.25 14.21 5.61
CA ASP A 265 3.04 14.72 4.47
C ASP A 265 2.18 15.46 3.42
N HIS A 266 0.89 15.15 3.35
CA HIS A 266 -0.05 15.73 2.39
C HIS A 266 -1.30 16.34 3.06
N PRO A 267 -1.17 17.52 3.71
CA PRO A 267 -2.29 18.19 4.37
C PRO A 267 -3.49 18.47 3.45
N SER A 268 -3.23 18.79 2.18
CA SER A 268 -4.27 19.08 1.18
C SER A 268 -5.17 17.87 0.92
N VAL A 269 -4.58 16.67 0.82
CA VAL A 269 -5.28 15.40 0.60
C VAL A 269 -6.18 15.07 1.79
N ARG A 270 -5.67 15.25 3.02
CA ARG A 270 -6.47 15.12 4.23
C ARG A 270 -7.71 16.03 4.20
N TYR A 271 -7.53 17.31 3.92
CA TYR A 271 -8.66 18.26 3.81
C TYR A 271 -9.64 17.93 2.67
N ALA A 272 -9.16 17.35 1.58
CA ALA A 272 -10.04 16.89 0.50
C ALA A 272 -10.88 15.68 0.96
N GLY A 273 -10.31 14.72 1.69
CA GLY A 273 -11.02 13.55 2.22
C GLY A 273 -12.12 13.89 3.23
N HIS A 274 -11.87 14.92 4.04
CA HIS A 274 -12.82 15.46 5.01
C HIS A 274 -14.23 15.73 4.43
N ARG A 275 -14.34 16.09 3.14
CA ARG A 275 -15.64 16.33 2.49
C ARG A 275 -16.60 15.14 2.54
N TYR A 276 -16.08 13.92 2.72
CA TYR A 276 -16.88 12.70 2.75
C TYR A 276 -17.45 12.36 4.14
N TYR A 277 -16.86 12.88 5.21
CA TYR A 277 -17.19 12.51 6.60
C TYR A 277 -18.68 12.71 6.95
N PRO A 278 -19.34 13.86 6.65
CA PRO A 278 -20.72 14.09 7.06
C PRO A 278 -21.70 13.00 6.65
N ARG A 279 -21.52 12.44 5.44
CA ARG A 279 -22.44 11.43 4.89
C ARG A 279 -22.13 10.03 5.41
N LEU A 280 -20.89 9.79 5.86
CA LEU A 280 -20.47 8.54 6.48
C LEU A 280 -20.93 8.50 7.94
N LEU A 281 -20.65 9.56 8.71
CA LEU A 281 -21.09 9.71 10.11
C LEU A 281 -22.61 9.57 10.24
N ARG A 282 -23.39 10.25 9.37
CA ARG A 282 -24.86 10.12 9.33
C ARG A 282 -25.37 8.72 8.97
N ALA A 283 -24.54 7.88 8.38
CA ALA A 283 -24.90 6.50 8.05
C ALA A 283 -24.53 5.51 9.17
N GLY A 284 -23.91 5.97 10.26
CA GLY A 284 -23.44 5.12 11.37
C GLY A 284 -21.97 4.70 11.27
N VAL A 285 -21.22 5.19 10.28
CA VAL A 285 -19.78 4.91 10.19
C VAL A 285 -19.04 5.70 11.28
N ARG A 286 -18.19 5.04 12.06
CA ARG A 286 -17.30 5.66 13.04
C ARG A 286 -15.99 6.05 12.37
N ILE A 287 -15.47 7.23 12.67
CA ILE A 287 -14.24 7.76 12.08
C ILE A 287 -13.31 8.16 13.22
N PHE A 288 -12.06 7.71 13.14
CA PHE A 288 -10.99 7.93 14.09
C PHE A 288 -9.82 8.58 13.35
N GLU A 289 -9.31 9.70 13.87
CA GLU A 289 -8.11 10.34 13.35
C GLU A 289 -6.91 10.00 14.25
N TYR A 290 -5.92 9.30 13.72
CA TYR A 290 -4.72 8.88 14.47
C TYR A 290 -3.89 10.10 14.89
N GLN A 291 -3.50 10.15 16.16
CA GLN A 291 -2.83 11.32 16.77
C GLN A 291 -1.32 11.23 16.93
N PRO A 292 -0.70 10.08 17.29
CA PRO A 292 0.70 10.05 17.68
C PRO A 292 1.70 10.50 16.61
N CYS A 293 1.50 10.07 15.36
CA CYS A 293 2.40 10.37 14.25
C CYS A 293 1.66 10.23 12.91
N PHE A 294 2.38 10.21 11.78
CA PHE A 294 1.74 10.04 10.49
C PHE A 294 1.25 8.60 10.30
N LEU A 295 -0.08 8.43 10.20
CA LEU A 295 -0.69 7.15 9.86
C LEU A 295 -0.50 6.85 8.38
N HIS A 296 0.30 5.84 8.06
CA HIS A 296 0.53 5.36 6.70
C HIS A 296 -0.13 4.00 6.39
N LEU A 297 -0.80 3.34 7.34
CA LEU A 297 -1.42 2.03 7.13
C LEU A 297 -2.32 1.94 5.88
N LYS A 298 -2.17 0.86 5.10
CA LYS A 298 -3.11 0.45 4.04
C LYS A 298 -3.69 -0.93 4.34
N MET A 299 -4.54 -0.97 5.36
CA MET A 299 -5.06 -2.20 5.94
C MET A 299 -6.58 -2.20 5.98
N VAL A 300 -7.19 -3.32 5.63
CA VAL A 300 -8.65 -3.53 5.71
C VAL A 300 -8.92 -4.86 6.39
N LEU A 301 -9.81 -4.85 7.37
CA LEU A 301 -10.35 -6.02 8.04
C LEU A 301 -11.87 -6.04 7.80
N VAL A 302 -12.38 -7.11 7.18
CA VAL A 302 -13.81 -7.33 6.98
C VAL A 302 -14.16 -8.73 7.46
N ASP A 303 -14.87 -8.81 8.58
CA ASP A 303 -15.10 -10.08 9.28
C ASP A 303 -13.75 -10.80 9.49
N ASP A 304 -13.51 -11.94 8.84
CA ASP A 304 -12.27 -12.73 8.91
C ASP A 304 -11.31 -12.50 7.72
N TRP A 305 -11.69 -11.62 6.78
CA TRP A 305 -10.89 -11.29 5.62
C TRP A 305 -9.99 -10.09 5.90
N VAL A 306 -8.69 -10.25 5.67
CA VAL A 306 -7.69 -9.19 5.81
C VAL A 306 -7.15 -8.83 4.43
N SER A 307 -6.98 -7.54 4.18
CA SER A 307 -6.20 -7.03 3.05
C SER A 307 -5.16 -6.02 3.52
N ILE A 308 -3.88 -6.31 3.26
CA ILE A 308 -2.75 -5.45 3.60
C ILE A 308 -1.85 -5.33 2.36
N GLY A 309 -1.33 -4.13 2.08
CA GLY A 309 -0.42 -3.94 0.97
C GLY A 309 -0.12 -2.49 0.71
N SER A 310 0.04 -2.15 -0.57
CA SER A 310 0.43 -0.79 -0.95
C SER A 310 -0.74 0.12 -1.35
N CYS A 311 -1.95 -0.45 -1.52
CA CYS A 311 -3.10 0.30 -2.03
C CYS A 311 -3.75 1.22 -1.00
N ASN A 312 -3.71 2.55 -1.23
CA ASN A 312 -4.40 3.54 -0.38
C ASN A 312 -5.93 3.51 -0.52
N PHE A 313 -6.48 2.73 -1.45
CA PHE A 313 -7.92 2.62 -1.76
C PHE A 313 -8.57 3.93 -2.25
N ASP A 314 -7.77 4.89 -2.71
CA ASP A 314 -8.24 6.13 -3.30
C ASP A 314 -8.41 6.07 -4.83
N HIS A 315 -9.08 7.07 -5.40
CA HIS A 315 -9.38 7.12 -6.83
C HIS A 315 -8.17 7.49 -7.72
N TRP A 316 -7.08 8.03 -7.15
CA TRP A 316 -5.87 8.42 -7.86
C TRP A 316 -4.96 7.22 -8.09
N ASN A 317 -4.70 6.44 -7.05
CA ASN A 317 -3.93 5.21 -7.13
C ASN A 317 -4.51 4.24 -8.16
N LEU A 318 -5.83 4.03 -8.12
CA LEU A 318 -6.57 3.15 -9.04
C LEU A 318 -6.63 3.62 -10.51
N ARG A 319 -5.95 4.73 -10.83
CA ARG A 319 -5.90 5.30 -12.17
C ARG A 319 -4.54 5.19 -12.81
N PHE A 320 -3.46 5.39 -12.07
CA PHE A 320 -2.12 5.51 -12.64
C PHE A 320 -1.10 4.53 -12.07
N ASN A 321 -1.35 4.00 -10.87
CA ASN A 321 -0.31 3.35 -10.09
C ASN A 321 -0.36 1.83 -10.22
N LEU A 322 0.82 1.22 -10.13
CA LEU A 322 0.95 -0.21 -9.88
C LEU A 322 0.88 -0.44 -8.38
N GLU A 323 -0.01 -1.32 -7.94
CA GLU A 323 -0.22 -1.61 -6.53
C GLU A 323 -0.50 -3.08 -6.30
N ALA A 324 -0.21 -3.59 -5.11
CA ALA A 324 -0.49 -4.96 -4.77
C ALA A 324 -0.76 -5.11 -3.27
N ASN A 325 -1.71 -5.98 -2.96
CA ASN A 325 -2.12 -6.36 -1.62
C ASN A 325 -2.11 -7.88 -1.47
N LEU A 326 -1.75 -8.32 -0.27
CA LEU A 326 -2.16 -9.62 0.26
C LEU A 326 -3.65 -9.54 0.57
N GLU A 327 -4.44 -10.49 0.07
CA GLU A 327 -5.74 -10.85 0.61
C GLU A 327 -5.59 -12.17 1.37
N ALA A 328 -6.07 -12.24 2.61
CA ALA A 328 -5.89 -13.41 3.46
C ALA A 328 -7.15 -13.80 4.23
N LEU A 329 -7.28 -15.11 4.46
CA LEU A 329 -8.17 -15.74 5.43
C LEU A 329 -7.29 -16.61 6.32
N ASP A 330 -6.95 -16.06 7.48
CA ASP A 330 -6.10 -16.71 8.46
C ASP A 330 -6.43 -16.18 9.86
N PRO A 331 -6.84 -17.04 10.82
CA PRO A 331 -7.23 -16.59 12.14
C PRO A 331 -6.15 -15.78 12.88
N SER A 332 -4.90 -16.22 12.81
CA SER A 332 -3.78 -15.56 13.51
C SER A 332 -3.50 -14.16 12.93
N LEU A 333 -3.46 -14.02 11.61
CA LEU A 333 -3.32 -12.70 10.97
C LEU A 333 -4.52 -11.80 11.25
N THR A 334 -5.73 -12.36 11.27
CA THR A 334 -6.97 -11.64 11.58
C THR A 334 -6.94 -11.07 12.99
N GLU A 335 -6.52 -11.88 13.96
CA GLU A 335 -6.36 -11.46 15.36
C GLU A 335 -5.29 -10.38 15.51
N ALA A 336 -4.13 -10.55 14.86
CA ALA A 336 -3.06 -9.55 14.88
C ALA A 336 -3.51 -8.20 14.27
N ALA A 337 -4.20 -8.24 13.12
CA ALA A 337 -4.75 -7.03 12.49
C ALA A 337 -5.81 -6.36 13.37
N MET A 338 -6.67 -7.17 14.01
CA MET A 338 -7.67 -6.68 14.95
C MET A 338 -7.03 -6.00 16.16
N ALA A 339 -5.97 -6.60 16.74
CA ALA A 339 -5.23 -6.04 17.86
C ALA A 339 -4.54 -4.71 17.49
N SER A 340 -3.90 -4.63 16.33
CA SER A 340 -3.34 -3.38 15.79
C SER A 340 -4.41 -2.29 15.70
N PHE A 341 -5.56 -2.58 15.06
CA PHE A 341 -6.66 -1.61 14.98
C PHE A 341 -7.18 -1.15 16.35
N ILE A 342 -7.32 -2.05 17.33
CA ILE A 342 -7.82 -1.72 18.66
C ILE A 342 -6.86 -0.74 19.36
N THR A 343 -5.55 -1.02 19.30
CA THR A 343 -4.50 -0.14 19.82
C THR A 343 -4.58 1.24 19.16
N ASP A 344 -4.67 1.28 17.83
CA ASP A 344 -4.68 2.54 17.09
C ASP A 344 -5.95 3.36 17.35
N PHE A 345 -7.10 2.70 17.50
CA PHE A 345 -8.34 3.38 17.88
C PHE A 345 -8.23 4.01 19.27
N ALA A 346 -7.54 3.38 20.21
CA ALA A 346 -7.34 3.94 21.55
C ALA A 346 -6.44 5.19 21.54
N LEU A 347 -5.51 5.27 20.59
CA LEU A 347 -4.62 6.42 20.38
C LEU A 347 -5.21 7.48 19.44
N SER A 348 -6.44 7.29 18.96
CA SER A 348 -7.06 8.15 17.96
C SER A 348 -8.12 9.07 18.54
N GLN A 349 -8.29 10.22 17.90
CA GLN A 349 -9.39 11.14 18.19
C GLN A 349 -10.66 10.72 17.42
N PRO A 350 -11.77 10.39 18.10
CA PRO A 350 -13.03 10.10 17.43
C PRO A 350 -13.63 11.38 16.84
N VAL A 351 -14.14 11.29 15.61
CA VAL A 351 -14.80 12.41 14.93
C VAL A 351 -16.30 12.31 15.13
N SER A 352 -16.89 13.20 15.93
CA SER A 352 -18.34 13.29 16.10
C SER A 352 -18.97 14.19 15.03
N LEU A 353 -20.24 13.91 14.66
CA LEU A 353 -20.97 14.73 13.70
C LEU A 353 -21.23 16.15 14.24
N GLU A 354 -21.42 16.29 15.54
CA GLU A 354 -21.63 17.57 16.22
C GLU A 354 -20.36 18.41 16.18
N ALA A 355 -19.23 17.85 16.64
CA ALA A 355 -17.93 18.51 16.54
C ALA A 355 -17.61 18.86 15.08
N TRP A 356 -17.95 17.97 14.14
CA TRP A 356 -17.78 18.23 12.71
C TRP A 356 -18.58 19.46 12.22
N LYS A 357 -19.81 19.65 12.70
CA LYS A 357 -20.62 20.82 12.36
C LYS A 357 -20.12 22.08 13.07
N ALA A 358 -19.70 21.98 14.34
CA ALA A 358 -19.27 23.10 15.18
C ALA A 358 -17.91 23.72 14.79
N ARG A 359 -17.19 23.18 13.80
CA ARG A 359 -15.84 23.67 13.44
C ARG A 359 -15.80 25.13 13.01
N PRO A 360 -14.73 25.86 13.37
CA PRO A 360 -14.53 27.27 13.01
C PRO A 360 -14.63 27.54 11.51
N TRP A 361 -15.12 28.73 11.15
CA TRP A 361 -15.34 29.13 9.76
C TRP A 361 -14.06 29.06 8.91
N TRP A 362 -12.89 29.39 9.47
CA TRP A 362 -11.61 29.31 8.77
C TRP A 362 -11.25 27.87 8.35
N ARG A 363 -11.57 26.86 9.18
CA ARG A 363 -11.38 25.44 8.83
C ARG A 363 -12.30 25.04 7.67
N ARG A 364 -13.53 25.59 7.64
CA ARG A 364 -14.48 25.35 6.56
C ARG A 364 -14.00 25.95 5.24
N VAL A 365 -13.42 27.15 5.26
CA VAL A 365 -12.84 27.80 4.07
C VAL A 365 -11.66 26.99 3.53
N LYS A 366 -10.70 26.62 4.38
CA LYS A 366 -9.56 25.76 3.97
C LYS A 366 -10.03 24.45 3.33
N GLN A 367 -11.02 23.78 3.92
CA GLN A 367 -11.59 22.53 3.36
C GLN A 367 -12.28 22.74 2.01
N ARG A 368 -13.01 23.86 1.83
CA ARG A 368 -13.66 24.17 0.55
C ARG A 368 -12.64 24.47 -0.55
N LEU A 369 -11.59 25.23 -0.23
CA LEU A 369 -10.53 25.56 -1.17
C LEU A 369 -9.79 24.30 -1.63
N TRP A 370 -9.28 23.49 -0.69
CA TRP A 370 -8.58 22.25 -1.05
C TRP A 370 -9.51 21.24 -1.74
N GLY A 371 -10.77 21.14 -1.32
CA GLY A 371 -11.76 20.29 -1.98
C GLY A 371 -12.21 20.79 -3.37
N TRP A 372 -11.98 22.05 -3.70
CA TRP A 372 -12.18 22.61 -5.04
C TRP A 372 -10.96 22.37 -5.93
N VAL A 373 -9.75 22.61 -5.41
CA VAL A 373 -8.48 22.28 -6.09
C VAL A 373 -8.43 20.81 -6.47
N ASP A 374 -8.70 19.89 -5.53
CA ASP A 374 -8.78 18.46 -5.80
C ASP A 374 -9.79 18.16 -6.92
N ARG A 375 -10.99 18.74 -6.87
CA ARG A 375 -12.01 18.54 -7.93
C ARG A 375 -11.55 19.06 -9.28
N LEU A 376 -10.87 20.20 -9.34
CA LEU A 376 -10.32 20.73 -10.57
C LEU A 376 -9.26 19.80 -11.14
N VAL A 377 -8.34 19.31 -10.30
CA VAL A 377 -7.30 18.37 -10.69
C VAL A 377 -7.93 17.07 -11.21
N VAL A 378 -8.92 16.50 -10.50
CA VAL A 378 -9.71 15.34 -10.95
C VAL A 378 -10.35 15.60 -12.31
N ASN A 379 -11.09 16.70 -12.46
CA ASN A 379 -11.82 17.01 -13.68
C ASN A 379 -10.90 17.32 -14.88
N LEU A 380 -9.77 18.01 -14.65
CA LEU A 380 -8.76 18.29 -15.67
C LEU A 380 -8.12 17.00 -16.17
N LEU A 381 -7.83 16.07 -15.24
CA LEU A 381 -7.28 14.77 -15.58
C LEU A 381 -8.32 13.86 -16.23
N ASP A 382 -9.60 13.90 -15.81
CA ASP A 382 -10.69 13.14 -16.43
C ASP A 382 -11.07 13.62 -17.83
N ARG A 383 -10.99 14.92 -18.13
CA ARG A 383 -11.29 15.46 -19.47
C ARG A 383 -10.20 15.20 -20.52
N ARG A 384 -8.99 14.84 -20.10
CA ARG A 384 -7.81 14.66 -21.00
C ARG A 384 -7.37 13.21 -21.18
N GLY A 385 -8.15 12.21 -20.76
CA GLY A 385 -7.71 10.81 -20.74
C GLY A 385 -8.76 9.77 -21.00
#